data_AF-A0AB33WL20-F1
#
_entry.id   AF-A0AB33WL20-F1
#
_cell.length_a   1.000
_cell.length_b   1.000
_cell.length_c   1.000
_cell.angle_alpha   90.00
_cell.angle_beta   90.00
_cell.angle_gamma   90.00
#
_symmetry.space_group_name_H-M   'P 1'
#
loop_
_entity.id
_entity.type
_entity.pdbx_description
1 polymer ?
#
loop_
_entity_poly.entity_id
_entity_poly.type
_entity_poly.pdbx_seq_one_letter_code
_entity_poly.pdbx_strand_id
1 'polypeptide(L)'
;MSEIEGLIARLQQCAQGFRLGRDVEAAMTMVQLMGAIQPVIDSASQEQRQDWGALLGLMFECQQEQNWLALADYLQYECVEVLCSLSTD
;
A
#
# COMPACT_ATOMS: atom_id res chain seq x y z
N MET A 1 4.93 2.34 -19.01
CA MET A 1 4.69 1.93 -17.62
C MET A 1 3.41 2.64 -17.22
N SER A 2 2.36 1.89 -16.87
CA SER A 2 1.09 2.45 -16.42
C SER A 2 1.26 3.15 -15.07
N GLU A 3 0.33 4.04 -14.72
CA GLU A 3 0.31 4.69 -13.40
C GLU A 3 0.30 3.65 -12.27
N ILE A 4 -0.53 2.61 -12.43
CA ILE A 4 -0.66 1.49 -11.49
C ILE A 4 0.66 0.71 -11.35
N GLU A 5 1.34 0.38 -12.44
CA GLU A 5 2.65 -0.29 -12.40
C GLU A 5 3.69 0.54 -11.63
N GLY A 6 3.67 1.86 -11.80
CA GLY A 6 4.54 2.77 -11.06
C GLY A 6 4.23 2.81 -9.56
N LEU A 7 2.95 2.76 -9.17
CA LEU A 7 2.53 2.68 -7.78
C LEU A 7 2.95 1.36 -7.13
N ILE A 8 2.76 0.24 -7.83
CA ILE A 8 3.18 -1.10 -7.38
C ILE A 8 4.69 -1.15 -7.12
N ALA A 9 5.50 -0.65 -8.04
CA ALA A 9 6.96 -0.64 -7.87
C ALA A 9 7.38 0.16 -6.62
N ARG A 10 6.74 1.30 -6.38
CA ARG A 10 7.03 2.14 -5.21
C ARG A 10 6.54 1.53 -3.90
N LEU A 11 5.41 0.82 -3.90
CA LEU A 11 4.94 0.04 -2.75
C LEU A 11 5.95 -1.04 -2.35
N GLN A 12 6.45 -1.80 -3.32
CA GLN A 12 7.47 -2.83 -3.09
C GLN A 12 8.78 -2.22 -2.57
N GLN A 13 9.19 -1.07 -3.10
CA GLN A 13 10.36 -0.34 -2.59
C GLN A 13 10.15 0.14 -1.14
N CYS A 14 8.96 0.67 -0.83
CA CYS A 14 8.61 1.08 0.53
C CYS A 14 8.63 -0.09 1.51
N ALA A 15 8.07 -1.24 1.11
CA ALA A 15 8.10 -2.49 1.87
C ALA A 15 9.53 -2.95 2.15
N GLN A 16 10.44 -2.85 1.16
CA GLN A 16 11.86 -3.14 1.37
C GLN A 16 12.49 -2.20 2.41
N GLY A 17 12.11 -0.92 2.43
CA GLY A 17 12.57 0.04 3.44
C GLY A 17 12.25 -0.41 4.87
N PHE A 18 11.00 -0.83 5.11
CA PHE A 18 10.59 -1.38 6.42
C PHE A 18 11.38 -2.66 6.78
N ARG A 19 11.57 -3.59 5.84
CA ARG A 19 12.37 -4.81 6.09
C ARG A 19 13.84 -4.54 6.40
N LEU A 20 14.39 -3.43 5.89
CA LEU A 20 15.75 -2.99 6.18
C LEU A 20 15.86 -2.16 7.47
N GLY A 21 14.76 -2.00 8.23
CA GLY A 21 14.75 -1.22 9.47
C GLY A 21 14.85 0.29 9.23
N ARG A 22 14.41 0.78 8.06
CA ARG A 22 14.35 2.21 7.73
C ARG A 22 12.95 2.76 7.97
N ASP A 23 12.38 2.46 9.13
CA ASP A 23 10.97 2.69 9.45
C ASP A 23 10.57 4.18 9.33
N VAL A 24 11.41 5.12 9.76
CA VAL A 24 11.12 6.57 9.62
C VAL A 24 11.01 7.00 8.16
N GLU A 25 12.00 6.66 7.32
CA GLU A 25 12.02 7.02 5.90
C GLU A 25 10.91 6.30 5.12
N ALA A 26 10.69 5.02 5.44
CA ALA A 26 9.65 4.21 4.83
C ALA A 26 8.26 4.71 5.21
N ALA A 27 8.02 5.12 6.46
CA ALA A 27 6.74 5.70 6.88
C ALA A 27 6.44 7.01 6.15
N MET A 28 7.44 7.90 5.99
CA MET A 28 7.26 9.12 5.18
C MET A 28 6.92 8.80 3.72
N THR A 29 7.58 7.80 3.15
CA THR A 29 7.31 7.32 1.79
C THR A 29 5.91 6.74 1.67
N MET A 30 5.47 5.96 2.67
CA MET A 30 4.15 5.35 2.74
C MET A 30 3.04 6.41 2.73
N VAL A 31 3.17 7.49 3.51
CA VAL A 31 2.17 8.59 3.52
C VAL A 31 2.00 9.18 2.11
N GLN A 32 3.11 9.43 1.41
CA GLN A 32 3.05 9.94 0.03
C GLN A 32 2.42 8.93 -0.93
N LEU A 33 2.68 7.63 -0.72
CA LEU A 33 2.10 6.56 -1.53
C LEU A 33 0.60 6.42 -1.33
N MET A 34 0.12 6.43 -0.08
CA MET A 34 -1.31 6.37 0.20
C MET A 34 -2.06 7.53 -0.46
N GLY A 35 -1.49 8.75 -0.41
CA GLY A 35 -2.05 9.91 -1.11
C GLY A 35 -2.06 9.78 -2.62
N ALA A 36 -1.09 9.08 -3.21
CA ALA A 36 -1.03 8.83 -4.65
C ALA A 36 -1.94 7.67 -5.11
N ILE A 37 -2.19 6.69 -4.23
CA ILE A 37 -3.07 5.55 -4.50
C ILE A 37 -4.55 5.94 -4.37
N GLN A 38 -4.88 6.85 -3.44
CA GLN A 38 -6.28 7.21 -3.14
C GLN A 38 -7.10 7.63 -4.38
N PRO A 39 -6.60 8.47 -5.31
CA PRO A 39 -7.38 8.84 -6.51
C PRO A 39 -7.71 7.66 -7.43
N VAL A 40 -6.83 6.65 -7.50
CA VAL A 40 -7.08 5.43 -8.26
C VAL A 40 -8.21 4.63 -7.60
N ILE A 41 -8.14 4.47 -6.27
CA ILE A 41 -9.18 3.80 -5.48
C ILE A 41 -10.52 4.54 -5.54
N ASP A 42 -10.54 5.86 -5.56
CA ASP A 42 -11.79 6.65 -5.60
C ASP A 42 -12.62 6.35 -6.86
N SER A 43 -11.96 5.95 -7.94
CA SER A 43 -12.57 5.55 -9.21
C SER A 43 -13.03 4.08 -9.27
N ALA A 44 -12.64 3.27 -8.28
CA ALA A 44 -12.92 1.84 -8.22
C ALA A 44 -14.38 1.53 -7.85
N SER A 45 -14.76 0.26 -8.00
CA SER A 45 -16.05 -0.25 -7.52
C SER A 45 -16.21 -0.07 -6.00
N GLN A 46 -17.46 -0.14 -5.52
CA GLN A 46 -17.73 -0.05 -4.09
C GLN A 46 -17.04 -1.17 -3.29
N GLU A 47 -17.01 -2.39 -3.82
CA GLU A 47 -16.37 -3.54 -3.19
C GLU A 47 -14.86 -3.30 -3.03
N GLN A 48 -14.16 -2.92 -4.10
CA GLN A 48 -12.73 -2.60 -4.06
C GLN A 48 -12.40 -1.46 -3.09
N ARG A 49 -13.26 -0.45 -2.96
CA ARG A 49 -13.10 0.63 -1.98
C ARG A 49 -13.25 0.14 -0.54
N GLN A 50 -14.13 -0.82 -0.29
CA GLN A 50 -14.31 -1.43 1.03
C GLN A 50 -13.10 -2.30 1.39
N ASP A 51 -12.60 -3.10 0.45
CA ASP A 51 -11.39 -3.92 0.63
C ASP A 51 -10.17 -3.05 0.95
N TRP A 52 -10.00 -1.95 0.20
CA TRP A 52 -8.96 -0.97 0.49
C TRP A 52 -9.08 -0.37 1.90
N GLY A 53 -10.30 0.01 2.31
CA GLY A 53 -10.56 0.54 3.65
C GLY A 53 -10.20 -0.45 4.77
N ALA A 54 -10.54 -1.73 4.59
CA ALA A 54 -10.17 -2.78 5.53
C ALA A 54 -8.65 -2.99 5.61
N LEU A 55 -7.97 -2.99 4.47
CA LEU A 55 -6.52 -3.12 4.38
C LEU A 55 -5.79 -1.95 5.05
N LEU A 56 -6.27 -0.71 4.86
CA LEU A 56 -5.75 0.46 5.59
C LEU A 56 -5.84 0.27 7.11
N GLY A 57 -6.94 -0.29 7.61
CA GLY A 57 -7.13 -0.61 9.03
C GLY A 57 -6.03 -1.54 9.57
N LEU A 58 -5.79 -2.66 8.89
CA LEU A 58 -4.74 -3.63 9.26
C LEU A 58 -3.34 -2.99 9.25
N MET A 59 -3.05 -2.13 8.26
CA MET A 59 -1.78 -1.42 8.20
C MET A 59 -1.64 -0.38 9.34
N PHE A 60 -2.73 0.26 9.77
CA PHE A 60 -2.71 1.15 10.94
C PHE A 60 -2.48 0.39 12.25
N GLU A 61 -3.03 -0.81 12.40
CA GLU A 61 -2.76 -1.69 13.54
C GLU A 61 -1.27 -2.06 13.59
N CYS A 62 -0.70 -2.48 12.46
CA CYS A 62 0.73 -2.78 12.36
C CYS A 62 1.61 -1.58 12.76
N GLN A 63 1.25 -0.37 12.33
CA GLN A 63 1.97 0.86 12.70
C GLN A 63 1.91 1.15 14.20
N GLN A 64 0.75 0.98 14.83
CA GLN A 64 0.57 1.18 16.27
C GLN A 64 1.39 0.18 17.10
N GLU A 65 1.46 -1.06 16.64
CA GLU A 65 2.24 -2.13 17.29
C GLU A 65 3.73 -2.13 16.92
N GLN A 66 4.16 -1.22 16.05
CA GLN A 66 5.51 -1.19 15.46
C GLN A 66 5.88 -2.52 14.76
N ASN A 67 4.88 -3.21 14.22
CA ASN A 67 5.04 -4.46 13.48
C ASN A 67 5.41 -4.16 12.03
N TRP A 68 6.65 -3.69 11.83
CA TRP A 68 7.14 -3.24 10.53
C TRP A 68 7.29 -4.35 9.50
N LEU A 69 7.50 -5.59 9.93
CA LEU A 69 7.58 -6.73 9.02
C LEU A 69 6.19 -7.08 8.46
N ALA A 70 5.16 -7.14 9.31
CA ALA A 70 3.79 -7.36 8.83
C ALA A 70 3.30 -6.20 7.95
N LEU A 71 3.62 -4.95 8.32
CA LEU A 71 3.34 -3.80 7.47
C LEU A 71 3.99 -3.92 6.08
N ALA A 72 5.23 -4.41 6.02
CA ALA A 72 5.93 -4.62 4.76
C ALA A 72 5.29 -5.73 3.90
N ASP A 73 4.68 -6.74 4.51
CA ASP A 73 3.93 -7.77 3.78
C ASP A 73 2.68 -7.15 3.13
N TYR A 74 1.88 -6.41 3.91
CA TYR A 74 0.70 -5.69 3.39
C TYR A 74 1.01 -4.74 2.24
N LEU A 75 2.13 -4.01 2.31
CA LEU A 75 2.55 -3.12 1.23
C LEU A 75 3.01 -3.90 -0.01
N GLN A 76 3.67 -5.04 0.17
CA GLN A 76 4.25 -5.80 -0.94
C GLN A 76 3.24 -6.69 -1.66
N TYR A 77 2.27 -7.25 -0.96
CA TYR A 77 1.38 -8.27 -1.51
C TYR A 77 -0.06 -7.78 -1.61
N GLU A 78 -0.71 -7.46 -0.49
CA GLU A 78 -2.13 -7.14 -0.46
C GLU A 78 -2.44 -5.81 -1.16
N CYS A 79 -1.64 -4.76 -0.91
CA CYS A 79 -1.78 -3.50 -1.65
C CYS A 79 -1.55 -3.69 -3.15
N VAL A 80 -0.60 -4.56 -3.51
CA VAL A 80 -0.29 -4.86 -4.92
C VAL A 80 -1.43 -5.64 -5.57
N GLU A 81 -2.04 -6.58 -4.87
CA GLU A 81 -3.20 -7.33 -5.36
C GLU A 81 -4.39 -6.42 -5.62
N VAL A 82 -4.71 -5.51 -4.69
CA VAL A 82 -5.75 -4.49 -4.89
C VAL A 82 -5.47 -3.68 -6.16
N LEU A 83 -4.24 -3.16 -6.32
CA LEU A 83 -3.87 -2.37 -7.48
C LEU A 83 -3.88 -3.17 -8.79
N CYS A 84 -3.45 -4.43 -8.78
CA CYS A 84 -3.52 -5.32 -9.95
C CYS A 84 -4.98 -5.56 -10.37
N SER A 85 -5.89 -5.76 -9.40
CA SER A 85 -7.33 -5.95 -9.70
C SER A 85 -7.95 -4.75 -10.43
N LEU A 86 -7.41 -3.54 -10.21
CA LEU A 86 -7.86 -2.29 -10.86
C LEU A 86 -7.29 -2.10 -12.26
N SER A 87 -6.26 -2.86 -12.62
CA SER A 87 -5.64 -2.81 -13.95
C SER A 87 -6.28 -3.75 -14.97
N THR A 88 -7.25 -4.56 -14.54
CA THR A 88 -7.83 -5.66 -15.36
C THR A 88 -9.19 -5.28 -15.98
N ASP A 89 -9.48 -3.98 -16.14
CA ASP A 89 -10.64 -3.49 -16.92
C ASP A 89 -10.26 -3.13 -18.37
#